data_AF-A0A519TKT4-F1
#
_entry.id   AF-A0A519TKT4-F1
#
_cell.length_a   1.000
_cell.length_b   1.000
_cell.length_c   1.000
_cell.angle_alpha   90.00
_cell.angle_beta   90.00
_cell.angle_gamma   90.00
#
_symmetry.space_group_name_H-M   'P 1'
#
loop_
_entity.id
_entity.type
_entity.pdbx_description
1 polymer ?
#
loop_
_entity_poly.entity_id
_entity_poly.type
_entity_poly.pdbx_seq_one_letter_code
_entity_poly.pdbx_strand_id
1 'polypeptide(L)' 'AHLRTISDVSGAGDTVISIAACCVALGQPPAFMAALANLGGGLVCEQVGVVPIEKSRLLEEAAKL' A
#
# COMPACT_ATOMS: atom_id res chain seq x y z
N ALA A 1 4.96 -11.42 -4.09
CA ALA A 1 3.64 -11.09 -3.48
C ALA A 1 3.59 -11.73 -2.11
N HIS A 2 3.34 -10.95 -1.06
CA HIS A 2 3.16 -11.49 0.29
C HIS A 2 1.83 -12.24 0.36
N LEU A 3 1.81 -13.44 0.97
CA LEU A 3 0.56 -14.13 1.28
C LEU A 3 -0.22 -13.30 2.29
N ARG A 4 -1.43 -12.87 1.92
CA ARG A 4 -2.32 -12.02 2.73
C ARG A 4 -3.71 -12.62 2.73
N THR A 5 -4.42 -12.50 3.85
CA THR A 5 -5.84 -12.89 3.94
C THR A 5 -6.69 -11.73 3.42
N ILE A 6 -7.25 -11.88 2.22
CA ILE A 6 -8.05 -10.83 1.57
C ILE A 6 -9.50 -10.87 2.08
N SER A 7 -9.96 -9.77 2.65
CA SER A 7 -11.32 -9.59 3.20
C SER A 7 -12.22 -8.81 2.24
N ASP A 8 -11.70 -7.76 1.62
CA ASP A 8 -12.39 -6.86 0.65
C ASP A 8 -11.31 -6.21 -0.24
N VAL A 9 -11.67 -5.69 -1.42
CA VAL A 9 -10.74 -4.96 -2.32
C VAL A 9 -11.14 -3.49 -2.53
N SER A 10 -12.21 -3.06 -1.87
CA SER A 10 -12.74 -1.69 -1.95
C SER A 10 -11.70 -0.67 -1.48
N GLY A 11 -11.35 0.31 -2.33
CA GLY A 11 -10.40 1.37 -1.99
C GLY A 11 -8.91 1.00 -2.13
N ALA A 12 -8.58 -0.22 -2.56
CA ALA A 12 -7.19 -0.64 -2.79
C ALA A 12 -6.51 0.18 -3.89
N GLY A 13 -7.23 0.48 -4.97
CA GLY A 13 -6.73 1.31 -6.08
C GLY A 13 -6.39 2.74 -5.62
N ASP A 14 -7.27 3.36 -4.85
CA ASP A 14 -7.05 4.71 -4.31
C ASP A 14 -5.81 4.75 -3.40
N THR A 15 -5.63 3.70 -2.59
CA THR A 15 -4.44 3.54 -1.73
C THR A 15 -3.16 3.42 -2.55
N VAL A 16 -3.16 2.59 -3.59
CA VAL A 16 -2.03 2.42 -4.52
C VAL A 16 -1.67 3.75 -5.18
N ILE A 17 -2.65 4.47 -5.73
CA ILE A 17 -2.43 5.75 -6.40
C ILE A 17 -1.95 6.82 -5.42
N SER A 18 -2.52 6.88 -4.22
CA SER A 18 -2.11 7.83 -3.18
C SER A 18 -0.65 7.63 -2.79
N ILE A 19 -0.21 6.40 -2.55
CA ILE A 19 1.18 6.09 -2.19
C ILE A 19 2.12 6.35 -3.37
N ALA A 20 1.73 5.94 -4.58
CA ALA A 20 2.52 6.18 -5.78
C ALA A 20 2.73 7.68 -6.03
N ALA A 21 1.69 8.49 -5.87
CA ALA A 21 1.78 9.95 -6.00
C ALA A 21 2.78 10.56 -5.00
N CYS A 22 2.78 10.10 -3.74
CA CYS A 22 3.78 10.53 -2.75
C CYS A 22 5.21 10.14 -3.17
N CYS A 23 5.41 8.91 -3.64
CA CYS A 23 6.72 8.45 -4.13
C CYS A 23 7.22 9.27 -5.32
N VAL A 24 6.34 9.59 -6.28
CA VAL A 24 6.66 10.46 -7.42
C VAL A 24 7.06 11.86 -6.94
N ALA A 25 6.28 12.45 -6.03
CA ALA A 25 6.58 13.77 -5.48
C ALA A 25 7.93 13.81 -4.74
N LEU A 26 8.33 12.69 -4.13
CA LEU A 26 9.62 12.51 -3.45
C LEU A 26 10.75 12.02 -4.37
N GLY A 27 10.51 11.90 -5.68
CA GLY A 27 11.52 11.46 -6.65
C GLY A 27 12.03 10.03 -6.43
N GLN A 28 11.18 9.15 -5.87
CA GLN A 28 11.59 7.79 -5.55
C GLN A 28 11.73 6.89 -6.80
N PRO A 29 12.63 5.90 -6.79
CA PRO A 29 12.80 4.97 -7.91
C PRO A 29 11.51 4.21 -8.25
N PRO A 30 11.21 3.95 -9.53
CA PRO A 30 9.98 3.25 -9.93
C PRO A 30 9.78 1.90 -9.26
N ALA A 31 10.86 1.13 -9.05
CA ALA A 31 10.80 -0.16 -8.38
C ALA A 31 10.36 -0.03 -6.91
N PHE A 32 10.91 0.94 -6.18
CA PHE A 32 10.53 1.21 -4.79
C PHE A 32 9.09 1.71 -4.69
N MET A 33 8.71 2.64 -5.57
CA MET A 33 7.33 3.13 -5.68
C MET A 33 6.35 1.98 -5.90
N ALA A 34 6.62 1.10 -6.87
CA ALA A 34 5.75 -0.04 -7.18
C ALA A 34 5.65 -1.02 -6.01
N ALA A 35 6.77 -1.30 -5.34
CA ALA A 35 6.80 -2.17 -4.16
C ALA A 35 5.96 -1.59 -3.01
N LEU A 36 6.17 -0.31 -2.67
CA LEU A 36 5.48 0.36 -1.56
C LEU A 36 3.98 0.54 -1.84
N ALA A 37 3.62 0.92 -3.08
CA ALA A 37 2.23 1.10 -3.46
C ALA A 37 1.46 -0.24 -3.43
N ASN A 38 2.04 -1.31 -3.97
CA ASN A 38 1.44 -2.65 -3.93
C ASN A 38 1.35 -3.18 -2.49
N LEU A 39 2.33 -2.88 -1.64
CA LEU A 39 2.28 -3.21 -0.23
C LEU A 39 1.09 -2.54 0.45
N GLY A 40 0.92 -1.23 0.26
CA GLY A 40 -0.18 -0.48 0.85
C GLY A 40 -1.55 -0.92 0.34
N GLY A 41 -1.69 -1.16 -0.97
CA GLY A 41 -2.90 -1.73 -1.56
C GLY A 41 -3.25 -3.09 -0.96
N GLY A 42 -2.25 -3.97 -0.77
CA GLY A 42 -2.45 -5.26 -0.13
C GLY A 42 -2.87 -5.18 1.34
N LEU A 43 -2.37 -4.19 2.09
CA LEU A 43 -2.69 -3.99 3.50
C LEU A 43 -4.14 -3.58 3.74
N VAL A 44 -4.70 -2.72 2.87
CA VAL A 44 -6.10 -2.30 3.00
C VAL A 44 -7.07 -3.41 2.60
N CYS A 45 -6.65 -4.32 1.71
CA CYS A 45 -7.47 -5.46 1.31
C CYS A 45 -7.76 -6.47 2.44
N GLU A 46 -7.07 -6.38 3.57
CA GLU A 46 -7.29 -7.25 4.73
C GLU A 46 -8.44 -6.75 5.63
N GLN A 47 -8.96 -5.55 5.34
CA GLN A 47 -10.06 -4.91 6.07
C GLN A 47 -11.34 -4.90 5.22
N VAL A 48 -12.49 -4.65 5.84
CA VAL A 48 -13.79 -4.58 5.16
C VAL A 48 -14.14 -3.15 4.81
N GLY A 49 -14.56 -2.89 3.57
CA GLY A 49 -14.94 -1.58 3.07
C GLY A 49 -13.75 -0.69 2.68
N VAL A 50 -14.05 0.57 2.36
CA VAL A 50 -13.02 1.58 2.04
C VAL A 50 -12.45 2.12 3.34
N VAL A 51 -11.24 1.67 3.69
CA VAL A 51 -10.55 2.05 4.92
C VAL A 51 -9.30 2.87 4.63
N PRO A 52 -8.97 3.88 5.45
CA PRO A 52 -7.68 4.55 5.35
C PRO A 52 -6.54 3.60 5.74
N ILE A 53 -5.39 3.75 5.08
CA ILE A 53 -4.21 2.96 5.41
C ILE A 53 -3.62 3.35 6.78
N GLU A 54 -3.24 2.35 7.57
CA GLU A 54 -2.65 2.53 8.90
C GLU A 54 -1.13 2.80 8.76
N LYS A 55 -0.70 4.01 9.11
CA LYS A 55 0.67 4.48 8.85
C LYS A 55 1.73 3.66 9.60
N SER A 56 1.46 3.26 10.84
CA SER A 56 2.41 2.48 11.65
C SER A 56 2.70 1.14 10.97
N ARG A 57 1.63 0.44 10.59
CA ARG A 57 1.71 -0.84 9.91
C ARG A 57 2.36 -0.75 8.53
N LEU A 58 2.03 0.29 7.75
CA LEU A 58 2.71 0.52 6.46
C LEU A 58 4.22 0.70 6.67
N LEU A 59 4.63 1.48 7.67
CA LEU A 59 6.05 1.70 7.96
C LEU A 59 6.76 0.41 8.41
N GLU A 60 6.13 -0.36 9.30
CA GLU A 60 6.68 -1.62 9.80
C GLU A 60 6.89 -2.64 8.67
N GLU A 61 5.91 -2.78 7.78
CA GLU A 61 5.97 -3.69 6.64
C GLU A 61 6.93 -3.17 5.55
N ALA A 62 6.95 -1.86 5.30
CA ALA A 62 7.85 -1.26 4.32
C ALA A 62 9.32 -1.39 4.71
N ALA A 63 9.64 -1.42 6.01
CA ALA A 63 10.99 -1.67 6.50
C ALA A 63 11.51 -3.09 6.18
N LYS A 64 10.63 -4.00 5.74
CA LYS A 64 10.96 -5.39 5.37
C LYS A 64 11.07 -5.59 3.84
N LEU A 65 10.89 -4.53 3.05
CA LEU A 65 10.98 -4.53 1.59
C LEU A 65 12.42 -4.57 1.07
#